data_AF-S7WRE6-F1
#
_entry.id   AF-S7WRE6-F1
#
_cell.length_a   1.000
_cell.length_b   1.000
_cell.length_c   1.000
_cell.angle_alpha   90.00
_cell.angle_beta   90.00
_cell.angle_gamma   90.00
#
_symmetry.space_group_name_H-M   'P 1'
#
loop_
_entity.id
_entity.type
_entity.pdbx_description
1 polymer ?
#
loop_
_entity_poly.entity_id
_entity_poly.type
_entity_poly.pdbx_seq_one_letter_code
_entity_poly.pdbx_strand_id
1 'polypeptide(L)'
;MKDLTPRQIVAELDKYIIGQTEAKRNVAIALRNRIRRLMVKSDLQKDIVPNNILMIGSTGVGKTEIARRLAKIANAPFTKVEASKFTEVGYVGRDVESMVRDLVEHAVTLVKESKNEEVKEKAAIIVEDMLLDILIPPVRGTGFSTSNQKENFNPDNASEQELNEKTRERFKEKLKNGELEERKIEINVKQSSPAGIGMVGNGMMDEASMAGIQDMLSNMMPKRTKKEKSPYPKPEKS
;
A
#
# COMPACT_ATOMS: atom_id res chain seq x y z
N MET A 1 -18.31 -1.40 -0.20
CA MET A 1 -18.71 -2.48 0.73
C MET A 1 -19.56 -3.47 -0.05
N LYS A 2 -19.25 -4.77 0.01
CA LYS A 2 -20.20 -5.79 -0.49
C LYS A 2 -21.50 -5.63 0.30
N ASP A 3 -22.64 -5.57 -0.36
CA ASP A 3 -23.94 -5.38 0.30
C ASP A 3 -24.39 -6.68 0.99
N LEU A 4 -23.63 -7.12 1.99
CA LEU A 4 -23.85 -8.38 2.68
C LEU A 4 -25.13 -8.32 3.50
N THR A 5 -25.96 -9.34 3.37
CA THR A 5 -27.13 -9.54 4.23
C THR A 5 -26.69 -9.97 5.63
N PRO A 6 -27.51 -9.74 6.68
CA PRO A 6 -27.18 -10.21 8.03
C PRO A 6 -26.88 -11.71 8.10
N ARG A 7 -27.59 -12.54 7.33
CA ARG A 7 -27.35 -13.99 7.25
C ARG A 7 -25.96 -14.32 6.68
N GLN A 8 -25.54 -13.61 5.64
CA GLN A 8 -24.20 -13.78 5.06
C GLN A 8 -23.10 -13.34 6.03
N ILE A 9 -23.32 -12.25 6.77
CA ILE A 9 -22.36 -11.79 7.79
C ILE A 9 -22.21 -12.85 8.90
N VAL A 10 -23.32 -13.42 9.38
CA VAL A 10 -23.28 -14.50 10.38
C VAL A 10 -22.52 -15.72 9.84
N ALA A 11 -22.82 -16.15 8.60
CA ALA A 11 -22.13 -17.28 7.98
C ALA A 11 -20.63 -17.04 7.81
N GLU A 12 -20.21 -15.80 7.55
CA GLU A 12 -18.79 -15.44 7.47
C GLU A 12 -18.12 -15.46 8.86
N LEU A 13 -18.84 -15.03 9.90
CA LEU A 13 -18.37 -15.13 11.29
C LEU A 13 -18.31 -16.58 11.79
N ASP A 14 -19.20 -17.46 11.32
CA ASP A 14 -19.24 -18.89 11.68
C ASP A 14 -17.96 -19.64 11.26
N LYS A 15 -17.25 -19.17 10.22
CA LYS A 15 -15.96 -19.76 9.79
C LYS A 15 -14.85 -19.63 10.83
N TYR A 16 -14.96 -18.66 11.75
CA TYR A 16 -13.87 -18.31 12.68
C TYR A 16 -14.28 -18.39 14.14
N ILE A 17 -15.56 -18.19 14.45
CA ILE A 17 -16.08 -18.18 15.82
C ILE A 17 -17.06 -19.33 15.95
N ILE A 18 -16.88 -20.19 16.94
CA ILE A 18 -17.79 -21.32 17.21
C ILE A 18 -18.86 -20.85 18.21
N GLY A 19 -20.15 -21.16 17.95
CA GLY A 19 -21.27 -20.78 18.83
C GLY A 19 -21.57 -19.27 18.81
N GLN A 20 -21.98 -18.70 19.95
CA GLN A 20 -22.28 -17.26 20.13
C GLN A 20 -23.28 -16.68 19.11
N THR A 21 -24.31 -17.45 18.76
CA THR A 21 -25.27 -17.13 17.70
C THR A 21 -25.96 -15.79 17.89
N GLU A 22 -26.35 -15.46 19.12
CA GLU A 22 -27.00 -14.19 19.44
C GLU A 22 -26.07 -13.00 19.21
N ALA A 23 -24.83 -13.07 19.71
CA ALA A 23 -23.84 -12.03 19.52
C ALA A 23 -23.55 -11.79 18.03
N LYS A 24 -23.37 -12.87 17.25
CA LYS A 24 -23.19 -12.81 15.79
C LYS A 24 -24.36 -12.14 15.08
N ARG A 25 -25.59 -12.50 15.46
CA ARG A 25 -26.81 -11.90 14.90
C ARG A 25 -26.89 -10.40 15.19
N ASN A 26 -26.63 -10.00 16.42
CA ASN A 26 -26.69 -8.60 16.83
C ASN A 26 -25.65 -7.74 16.10
N VAL A 27 -24.40 -8.20 16.00
CA VAL A 27 -23.36 -7.46 15.25
C VAL A 27 -23.65 -7.40 13.74
N ALA A 28 -24.22 -8.47 13.17
CA ALA A 28 -24.61 -8.49 11.77
C ALA A 28 -25.73 -7.48 11.46
N ILE A 29 -26.71 -7.36 12.35
CA ILE A 29 -27.78 -6.36 12.24
C ILE A 29 -27.20 -4.95 12.35
N ALA A 30 -26.32 -4.69 13.32
CA ALA A 30 -25.69 -3.38 13.50
C ALA A 30 -24.89 -2.96 12.26
N LEU A 31 -24.10 -3.87 11.68
CA LEU A 31 -23.35 -3.61 10.44
C LEU A 31 -24.30 -3.33 9.26
N ARG A 32 -25.37 -4.12 9.11
CA ARG A 32 -26.38 -3.90 8.06
C ARG A 32 -27.09 -2.56 8.23
N ASN A 33 -27.42 -2.18 9.47
CA ASN A 33 -28.06 -0.91 9.77
C ASN A 33 -27.15 0.27 9.39
N ARG A 34 -25.83 0.14 9.58
CA ARG A 34 -24.86 1.13 9.11
C ARG A 34 -24.88 1.29 7.58
N ILE A 35 -24.93 0.17 6.84
CA ILE A 35 -25.03 0.21 5.36
C ILE A 35 -26.36 0.83 4.94
N ARG A 36 -27.47 0.45 5.58
CA ARG A 36 -28.80 1.03 5.34
C ARG A 36 -28.80 2.53 5.55
N ARG A 37 -28.20 3.02 6.63
CA ARG A 37 -28.06 4.46 6.91
C ARG A 37 -27.34 5.21 5.78
N LEU A 38 -26.37 4.59 5.11
CA LEU A 38 -25.67 5.21 3.97
C LEU A 38 -26.55 5.32 2.71
N MET A 39 -27.64 4.55 2.62
CA MET A 39 -28.57 4.57 1.48
C MET A 39 -29.78 5.50 1.69
N VAL A 40 -29.91 6.12 2.87
CA VAL A 40 -31.01 7.05 3.17
C VAL A 40 -30.67 8.47 2.70
N LYS A 41 -31.68 9.26 2.36
CA LYS A 41 -31.55 10.69 2.03
C LYS A 41 -30.85 11.48 3.15
N SER A 42 -30.13 12.53 2.79
CA SER A 42 -29.22 13.30 3.67
C SER A 42 -29.88 13.79 4.96
N ASP A 43 -31.14 14.22 4.90
CA ASP A 43 -31.80 14.86 6.03
C ASP A 43 -32.13 13.83 7.12
N LEU A 44 -32.73 12.70 6.72
CA LEU A 44 -33.01 11.57 7.61
C LEU A 44 -31.73 10.86 8.09
N GLN A 45 -30.64 10.91 7.31
CA GLN A 45 -29.38 10.26 7.68
C GLN A 45 -28.74 10.86 8.93
N LYS A 46 -28.92 12.17 9.17
CA LYS A 46 -28.40 12.89 10.34
C LYS A 46 -29.09 12.46 11.63
N ASP A 47 -30.37 12.16 11.56
CA ASP A 47 -31.18 11.76 12.72
C ASP A 47 -30.96 10.30 13.15
N ILE A 48 -30.38 9.48 12.28
CA ILE A 48 -30.08 8.07 12.58
C ILE A 48 -28.76 7.97 13.35
N VAL A 49 -28.85 7.72 14.66
CA VAL A 49 -27.69 7.49 15.54
C VAL A 49 -27.10 6.08 15.31
N PRO A 50 -25.76 5.90 15.35
CA PRO A 50 -25.14 4.57 15.28
C PRO A 50 -25.55 3.66 16.45
N ASN A 51 -25.82 2.38 16.16
CA ASN A 51 -26.07 1.37 17.18
C ASN A 51 -24.75 0.87 17.77
N ASN A 52 -24.37 1.40 18.92
CA ASN A 52 -23.24 0.88 19.70
C ASN A 52 -23.60 -0.47 20.32
N ILE A 53 -22.62 -1.37 20.46
CA ILE A 53 -22.83 -2.74 20.95
C ILE A 53 -22.06 -2.92 22.25
N LEU A 54 -22.76 -3.34 23.30
CA LEU A 54 -22.17 -3.83 24.53
C LEU A 54 -22.21 -5.37 24.53
N MET A 55 -21.04 -6.01 24.62
CA MET A 55 -20.94 -7.47 24.73
C MET A 55 -20.66 -7.88 26.17
N ILE A 56 -21.53 -8.69 26.76
CA ILE A 56 -21.39 -9.20 28.13
C ILE A 56 -21.09 -10.70 28.08
N GLY A 57 -20.12 -11.15 28.85
CA GLY A 57 -19.74 -12.57 28.95
C GLY A 57 -18.38 -12.78 29.58
N SER A 58 -18.03 -14.03 29.91
CA SER A 58 -16.73 -14.39 30.49
C SER A 58 -15.56 -14.11 29.54
N THR A 59 -14.34 -14.10 30.06
CA THR A 59 -13.12 -14.00 29.23
C THR A 59 -12.98 -15.23 28.32
N GLY A 60 -12.33 -15.08 27.17
CA GLY A 60 -12.06 -16.22 26.26
C GLY A 60 -13.21 -16.66 25.35
N VAL A 61 -14.46 -16.24 25.56
CA VAL A 61 -15.63 -16.67 24.75
C VAL A 61 -15.70 -16.09 23.32
N GLY A 62 -14.70 -15.30 22.91
CA GLY A 62 -14.61 -14.76 21.55
C GLY A 62 -15.17 -13.35 21.33
N LYS A 63 -15.51 -12.57 22.37
CA LYS A 63 -16.03 -11.18 22.23
C LYS A 63 -15.14 -10.31 21.32
N THR A 64 -13.84 -10.28 21.61
CA THR A 64 -12.86 -9.50 20.83
C THR A 64 -12.70 -10.05 19.41
N GLU A 65 -12.81 -11.36 19.23
CA GLU A 65 -12.67 -12.00 17.91
C GLU A 65 -13.87 -11.70 17.02
N ILE A 66 -15.08 -11.68 17.57
CA ILE A 66 -16.29 -11.23 16.85
C ILE A 66 -16.09 -9.81 16.33
N ALA A 67 -15.64 -8.87 17.17
CA ALA A 67 -15.40 -7.48 16.75
C ALA A 67 -14.31 -7.36 15.69
N ARG A 68 -13.18 -8.07 15.89
CA ARG A 68 -12.05 -8.09 14.94
C ARG A 68 -12.47 -8.65 13.57
N ARG A 69 -13.21 -9.76 13.55
CA ARG A 69 -13.68 -10.39 12.30
C ARG A 69 -14.73 -9.54 11.60
N LEU A 70 -15.64 -8.93 12.36
CA LEU A 70 -16.62 -8.00 11.80
C LEU A 70 -15.95 -6.83 11.08
N ALA A 71 -14.88 -6.25 11.66
CA ALA A 71 -14.13 -5.18 11.02
C ALA A 71 -13.45 -5.62 9.70
N LYS A 72 -12.88 -6.84 9.67
CA LYS A 72 -12.33 -7.43 8.44
C LYS A 72 -13.40 -7.61 7.35
N ILE A 73 -14.57 -8.15 7.71
CA ILE A 73 -15.70 -8.33 6.78
C ILE A 73 -16.16 -6.98 6.21
N ALA A 74 -16.21 -5.96 7.07
CA ALA A 74 -16.59 -4.61 6.71
C ALA A 74 -15.50 -3.85 5.91
N ASN A 75 -14.29 -4.41 5.78
CA ASN A 75 -13.09 -3.69 5.35
C ASN A 75 -12.94 -2.34 6.07
N ALA A 76 -13.05 -2.38 7.41
CA ALA A 76 -13.06 -1.21 8.27
C ALA A 76 -11.82 -1.20 9.19
N PRO A 77 -11.27 -0.01 9.49
CA PRO A 77 -10.19 0.11 10.47
C PRO A 77 -10.67 -0.34 11.85
N PHE A 78 -9.77 -0.94 12.63
CA PHE A 78 -10.08 -1.53 13.93
C PHE A 78 -8.95 -1.26 14.92
N THR A 79 -9.30 -0.77 16.11
CA THR A 79 -8.38 -0.63 17.24
C THR A 79 -8.95 -1.32 18.48
N LYS A 80 -8.09 -1.98 19.27
CA LYS A 80 -8.44 -2.60 20.55
C LYS A 80 -7.80 -1.77 21.65
N VAL A 81 -8.63 -1.23 22.55
CA VAL A 81 -8.15 -0.42 23.67
C VAL A 81 -8.72 -0.96 24.98
N GLU A 82 -7.93 -0.85 26.05
CA GLU A 82 -8.32 -1.27 27.40
C GLU A 82 -8.69 -0.03 28.21
N ALA A 83 -9.90 -0.01 28.79
CA ALA A 83 -10.45 1.16 29.46
C ALA A 83 -9.62 1.59 30.69
N SER A 84 -9.01 0.64 31.40
CA SER A 84 -8.18 0.90 32.57
C SER A 84 -6.95 1.76 32.28
N LYS A 85 -6.47 1.78 31.02
CA LYS A 85 -5.34 2.62 30.59
C LYS A 85 -5.61 4.13 30.67
N PHE A 86 -6.88 4.52 30.79
CA PHE A 86 -7.30 5.92 30.88
C PHE A 86 -7.69 6.33 32.31
N THR A 87 -7.75 5.37 33.24
CA THR A 87 -8.13 5.63 34.64
C THR A 87 -6.95 5.46 35.61
N GLU A 88 -5.81 4.93 35.15
CA GLU A 88 -4.62 4.72 35.99
C GLU A 88 -3.97 6.07 36.31
N VAL A 89 -3.91 6.38 37.61
CA VAL A 89 -3.47 7.69 38.15
C VAL A 89 -1.95 7.83 37.96
N GLY A 90 -1.51 8.63 36.98
CA GLY A 90 -0.11 8.89 36.68
C GLY A 90 0.09 10.11 35.77
N TYR A 91 1.20 10.83 35.98
CA TYR A 91 1.42 12.27 35.72
C TYR A 91 1.33 12.76 34.26
N VAL A 92 1.14 11.90 33.27
CA VAL A 92 0.64 12.23 31.93
C VAL A 92 -0.10 10.99 31.41
N GLY A 93 -1.38 10.86 31.78
CA GLY A 93 -2.21 9.74 31.32
C GLY A 93 -2.27 9.67 29.79
N ARG A 94 -2.50 8.46 29.24
CA ARG A 94 -2.85 8.37 27.81
C ARG A 94 -4.10 9.20 27.56
N ASP A 95 -4.02 10.07 26.57
CA ASP A 95 -5.13 10.88 26.10
C ASP A 95 -6.20 10.00 25.44
N VAL A 96 -7.48 10.22 25.78
CA VAL A 96 -8.63 9.52 25.16
C VAL A 96 -8.64 9.72 23.65
N GLU A 97 -8.16 10.88 23.18
CA GLU A 97 -8.01 11.16 21.74
C GLU A 97 -7.01 10.22 21.06
N SER A 98 -6.08 9.61 21.80
CA SER A 98 -5.15 8.64 21.23
C SER A 98 -5.88 7.45 20.60
N MET A 99 -7.06 7.08 21.09
CA MET A 99 -7.87 6.01 20.48
C MET A 99 -8.28 6.35 19.04
N VAL A 100 -8.60 7.62 18.80
CA VAL A 100 -8.98 8.11 17.47
C VAL A 100 -7.74 8.21 16.58
N ARG A 101 -6.61 8.69 17.12
CA ARG A 101 -5.32 8.76 16.38
C ARG A 101 -4.90 7.36 15.91
N ASP A 102 -4.92 6.36 16.80
CA ASP A 102 -4.60 4.96 16.46
C ASP A 102 -5.54 4.40 15.37
N LEU A 103 -6.85 4.70 15.47
CA LEU A 103 -7.83 4.27 14.47
C LEU A 103 -7.57 4.89 13.08
N VAL A 104 -7.20 6.17 13.05
CA VAL A 104 -6.86 6.88 11.80
C VAL A 104 -5.59 6.31 11.17
N GLU A 105 -4.56 6.03 11.97
CA GLU A 105 -3.32 5.41 11.48
C GLU A 105 -3.58 4.04 10.83
N HIS A 106 -4.41 3.21 11.47
CA HIS A 106 -4.86 1.95 10.88
C HIS A 106 -5.69 2.14 9.60
N ALA A 107 -6.51 3.20 9.51
CA ALA A 107 -7.27 3.51 8.29
C ALA A 107 -6.35 3.90 7.13
N VAL A 108 -5.31 4.72 7.39
CA VAL A 108 -4.31 5.09 6.38
C VAL A 108 -3.57 3.86 5.89
N THR A 109 -3.17 2.97 6.80
CA THR A 109 -2.49 1.71 6.46
C THR A 109 -3.37 0.83 5.57
N LEU A 110 -4.64 0.65 5.94
CA LEU A 110 -5.62 -0.12 5.16
C LEU A 110 -5.77 0.40 3.72
N VAL A 111 -5.90 1.73 3.56
CA VAL A 111 -6.03 2.35 2.23
C VAL A 111 -4.74 2.23 1.43
N LYS A 112 -3.58 2.40 2.08
CA LYS A 112 -2.27 2.24 1.44
C LYS A 112 -2.07 0.82 0.91
N GLU A 113 -2.41 -0.20 1.70
CA GLU A 113 -2.34 -1.60 1.27
C GLU A 113 -3.25 -1.87 0.08
N SER A 114 -4.53 -1.45 0.16
CA SER A 114 -5.48 -1.60 -0.95
C SER A 114 -5.01 -0.89 -2.21
N LYS A 115 -4.43 0.31 -2.10
CA LYS A 115 -3.92 1.06 -3.25
C LYS A 115 -2.63 0.45 -3.82
N ASN A 116 -1.77 -0.08 -2.97
CA ASN A 116 -0.57 -0.80 -3.40
C ASN A 116 -0.93 -2.04 -4.21
N GLU A 117 -1.96 -2.79 -3.79
CA GLU A 117 -2.47 -3.95 -4.54
C GLU A 117 -3.04 -3.53 -5.90
N GLU A 118 -3.84 -2.46 -5.96
CA GLU A 118 -4.39 -1.92 -7.22
C GLU A 118 -3.32 -1.50 -8.24
N VAL A 119 -2.18 -0.97 -7.77
CA VAL A 119 -1.09 -0.52 -8.65
C VAL A 119 -0.04 -1.59 -8.92
N LYS A 120 -0.08 -2.73 -8.22
CA LYS A 120 0.95 -3.78 -8.29
C LYS A 120 1.16 -4.29 -9.72
N GLU A 121 0.08 -4.56 -10.45
CA GLU A 121 0.14 -5.03 -11.83
C GLU A 121 0.73 -4.00 -12.78
N LYS A 122 0.30 -2.74 -12.66
CA LYS A 122 0.82 -1.63 -13.48
C LYS A 122 2.29 -1.34 -13.17
N ALA A 123 2.64 -1.39 -11.88
CA ALA A 123 4.01 -1.21 -11.43
C ALA A 123 4.91 -2.33 -11.96
N ALA A 124 4.44 -3.58 -11.98
CA ALA A 124 5.20 -4.70 -12.55
C ALA A 124 5.54 -4.46 -14.04
N ILE A 125 4.56 -4.03 -14.85
CA ILE A 125 4.79 -3.73 -16.27
C ILE A 125 5.80 -2.59 -16.44
N ILE A 126 5.66 -1.50 -15.68
CA ILE A 126 6.59 -0.36 -15.75
C ILE A 126 8.00 -0.76 -15.31
N VAL A 127 8.12 -1.61 -14.29
CA VAL A 127 9.40 -2.12 -13.81
C VAL A 127 10.03 -3.05 -14.86
N GLU A 128 9.26 -3.93 -15.50
CA GLU A 128 9.73 -4.74 -16.62
C GLU A 128 10.28 -3.87 -17.75
N ASP A 129 9.55 -2.84 -18.17
CA ASP A 129 9.98 -1.94 -19.24
C ASP A 129 11.25 -1.16 -18.83
N MET A 130 11.33 -0.68 -17.59
CA MET A 130 12.54 -0.03 -17.06
C MET A 130 13.75 -0.97 -17.03
N LEU A 131 13.54 -2.24 -16.70
CA LEU A 131 14.58 -3.26 -16.71
C LEU A 131 15.04 -3.56 -18.14
N LEU A 132 14.11 -3.62 -19.10
CA LEU A 132 14.42 -3.76 -20.52
C LEU A 132 15.21 -2.57 -21.05
N ASP A 133 14.90 -1.34 -20.64
CA ASP A 133 15.65 -0.14 -21.03
C ASP A 133 17.09 -0.13 -20.51
N ILE A 134 17.32 -0.66 -19.32
CA ILE A 134 18.67 -0.80 -18.75
C ILE A 134 19.47 -1.90 -19.48
N LEU A 135 18.81 -3.01 -19.84
CA LEU A 135 19.45 -4.13 -20.52
C LEU A 135 19.72 -3.85 -22.00
N ILE A 136 18.78 -3.19 -22.68
CA ILE A 136 18.83 -2.87 -24.11
C ILE A 136 18.41 -1.41 -24.27
N PRO A 137 19.37 -0.47 -24.23
CA PRO A 137 19.07 0.93 -24.48
C PRO A 137 18.35 1.09 -25.82
N PRO A 138 17.28 1.90 -25.91
CA PRO A 138 16.64 2.15 -27.19
C PRO A 138 17.63 2.88 -28.10
N VAL A 139 17.76 2.45 -29.37
CA VAL A 139 18.56 3.21 -30.34
C VAL A 139 17.84 4.53 -30.57
N ARG A 140 18.38 5.62 -30.03
CA ARG A 140 17.88 6.96 -30.36
C ARG A 140 18.25 7.23 -31.82
N GLY A 141 17.28 7.05 -32.71
CA GLY A 141 17.45 7.44 -34.11
C GLY A 141 17.63 8.95 -34.20
N THR A 142 18.85 9.41 -34.44
CA THR A 142 19.07 10.68 -35.15
C THR A 142 18.69 10.45 -36.61
N GLY A 143 17.42 10.64 -36.97
CA GLY A 143 17.01 10.58 -38.38
C GLY A 143 15.53 10.28 -38.56
N PHE A 144 14.86 11.20 -39.26
CA PHE A 144 13.50 11.07 -39.76
C PHE A 144 13.50 10.05 -40.92
N SER A 145 12.72 8.96 -40.82
CA SER A 145 12.44 8.11 -41.98
C SER A 145 10.99 7.63 -41.99
N THR A 146 10.26 8.10 -43.00
CA THR A 146 8.98 7.60 -43.46
C THR A 146 9.24 6.42 -44.39
N SER A 147 8.61 5.26 -44.14
CA SER A 147 8.01 4.43 -45.19
C SER A 147 7.25 3.23 -44.64
N ASN A 148 5.97 3.14 -45.02
CA ASN A 148 5.16 1.93 -45.00
C ASN A 148 5.79 0.84 -45.89
N GLN A 149 5.94 -0.40 -45.38
CA GLN A 149 5.57 -1.62 -46.11
C GLN A 149 5.71 -2.88 -45.23
N LYS A 150 4.69 -3.74 -45.28
CA LYS A 150 4.71 -5.12 -44.77
C LYS A 150 5.38 -6.01 -45.83
N GLU A 151 6.50 -6.65 -45.51
CA GLU A 151 6.79 -8.08 -45.73
C GLU A 151 8.28 -8.46 -45.49
N ASN A 152 8.48 -9.71 -45.04
CA ASN A 152 9.72 -10.52 -44.98
C ASN A 152 10.98 -9.89 -44.35
N PHE A 153 11.28 -10.36 -43.13
CA PHE A 153 12.45 -9.98 -42.35
C PHE A 153 13.75 -10.52 -42.95
N ASN A 154 14.57 -9.62 -43.49
CA ASN A 154 15.92 -9.92 -43.95
C ASN A 154 16.91 -9.21 -43.01
N PRO A 155 17.74 -9.94 -42.23
CA PRO A 155 18.59 -9.34 -41.19
C PRO A 155 19.65 -8.36 -41.73
N ASP A 156 19.97 -8.43 -43.02
CA ASP A 156 20.93 -7.53 -43.68
C ASP A 156 20.31 -6.19 -44.14
N ASN A 157 18.96 -6.06 -44.17
CA ASN A 157 18.24 -4.86 -44.61
C ASN A 157 17.26 -4.30 -43.55
N ALA A 158 17.23 -4.88 -42.35
CA ALA A 158 16.37 -4.41 -41.27
C ALA A 158 16.91 -3.09 -40.70
N SER A 159 16.02 -2.12 -40.48
CA SER A 159 16.41 -0.89 -39.80
C SER A 159 16.91 -1.20 -38.38
N GLU A 160 17.90 -0.46 -37.87
CA GLU A 160 18.44 -0.66 -36.50
C GLU A 160 17.34 -0.59 -35.42
N GLN A 161 16.22 0.08 -35.73
CA GLN A 161 15.02 0.15 -34.91
C GLN A 161 14.28 -1.20 -34.86
N GLU A 162 14.02 -1.84 -36.00
CA GLU A 162 13.36 -3.16 -36.06
C GLU A 162 14.19 -4.27 -35.39
N LEU A 163 15.52 -4.20 -35.51
CA LEU A 163 16.44 -5.12 -34.82
C LEU A 163 16.41 -4.92 -33.30
N ASN A 164 16.31 -3.67 -32.82
CA ASN A 164 16.19 -3.37 -31.40
C ASN A 164 14.85 -3.88 -30.84
N GLU A 165 13.74 -3.63 -31.54
CA GLU A 165 12.40 -4.10 -31.13
C GLU A 165 12.33 -5.62 -31.02
N LYS A 166 12.84 -6.36 -32.03
CA LYS A 166 12.90 -7.83 -31.95
C LYS A 166 13.83 -8.34 -30.86
N THR A 167 14.93 -7.64 -30.60
CA THR A 167 15.82 -7.99 -29.49
C THR A 167 15.11 -7.76 -28.15
N ARG A 168 14.36 -6.66 -28.00
CA ARG A 168 13.55 -6.39 -26.80
C ARG A 168 12.48 -7.45 -26.57
N GLU A 169 11.78 -7.88 -27.62
CA GLU A 169 10.76 -8.95 -27.51
C GLU A 169 11.37 -10.28 -27.04
N ARG A 170 12.49 -10.70 -27.62
CA ARG A 170 13.21 -11.92 -27.20
C ARG A 170 13.71 -11.82 -25.76
N PHE A 171 14.20 -10.65 -25.35
CA PHE A 171 14.65 -10.45 -23.98
C PHE A 171 13.50 -10.36 -22.98
N LYS A 172 12.32 -9.87 -23.39
CA LYS A 172 11.08 -9.92 -22.60
C LYS A 172 10.64 -11.37 -22.34
N GLU A 173 10.76 -12.25 -23.34
CA GLU A 173 10.49 -13.68 -23.14
C GLU A 173 11.51 -14.32 -22.17
N LYS A 174 12.80 -14.02 -22.32
CA LYS A 174 13.83 -14.49 -21.39
C LYS A 174 13.64 -13.97 -19.96
N LEU A 175 13.11 -12.75 -19.83
CA LEU A 175 12.71 -12.13 -18.57
C LEU A 175 11.61 -12.95 -17.88
N LYS A 176 10.55 -13.29 -18.63
CA LYS A 176 9.44 -14.11 -18.14
C LYS A 176 9.87 -15.52 -17.76
N ASN A 177 10.87 -16.06 -18.46
CA ASN A 177 11.42 -17.38 -18.20
C ASN A 177 12.41 -17.43 -17.02
N GLY A 178 12.79 -16.29 -16.45
CA GLY A 178 13.69 -16.21 -15.29
C GLY A 178 15.16 -16.49 -15.61
N GLU A 179 15.57 -16.49 -16.88
CA GLU A 179 16.93 -16.85 -17.32
C GLU A 179 17.97 -15.76 -17.02
N LEU A 180 17.53 -14.56 -16.63
CA LEU A 180 18.37 -13.38 -16.43
C LEU A 180 18.51 -12.98 -14.94
N GLU A 181 18.01 -13.80 -14.01
CA GLU A 181 17.94 -13.45 -12.59
C GLU A 181 19.31 -13.26 -11.93
N GLU A 182 20.30 -14.05 -12.34
CA GLU A 182 21.66 -14.02 -11.78
C GLU A 182 22.50 -12.83 -12.27
N ARG A 183 22.01 -12.08 -13.28
CA ARG A 183 22.74 -10.93 -13.83
C ARG A 183 22.56 -9.71 -12.93
N LYS A 184 23.70 -9.15 -12.49
CA LYS A 184 23.73 -7.90 -11.73
C LYS A 184 23.49 -6.73 -12.66
N ILE A 185 22.51 -5.89 -12.34
CA ILE A 185 22.24 -4.64 -13.03
C ILE A 185 22.59 -3.45 -12.12
N GLU A 186 23.03 -2.35 -12.72
CA GLU A 186 23.23 -1.09 -12.02
C GLU A 186 21.95 -0.25 -12.14
N ILE A 187 21.26 -0.05 -11.02
CA ILE A 187 20.08 0.82 -10.95
C ILE A 187 20.41 2.10 -10.20
N ASN A 188 19.88 3.22 -10.69
CA ASN A 188 19.94 4.50 -10.00
C ASN A 188 18.68 4.67 -9.14
N VAL A 189 18.75 4.24 -7.88
CA VAL A 189 17.64 4.42 -6.95
C VAL A 189 17.72 5.82 -6.35
N LYS A 190 16.58 6.53 -6.31
CA LYS A 190 16.48 7.79 -5.56
C LYS A 190 16.51 7.45 -4.08
N GLN A 191 17.64 7.71 -3.43
CA GLN A 191 17.77 7.51 -1.99
C GLN A 191 16.84 8.50 -1.28
N SER A 192 15.92 8.01 -0.44
CA SER A 192 15.33 8.88 0.58
C SER A 192 16.44 9.23 1.56
N SER A 193 16.71 10.51 1.74
CA SER A 193 17.71 10.98 2.68
C SER A 193 17.46 10.33 4.04
N PRO A 194 18.46 9.69 4.67
CA PRO A 194 18.31 9.24 6.05
C PRO A 194 18.03 10.48 6.90
N ALA A 195 16.81 10.60 7.40
CA ALA A 195 16.51 11.53 8.47
C ALA A 195 17.22 11.00 9.72
N GLY A 196 18.42 11.51 9.99
CA GLY A 196 19.19 11.15 11.18
C GLY A 196 20.69 11.00 10.94
N ILE A 197 21.38 12.10 10.66
CA ILE A 197 22.79 12.21 11.09
C ILE A 197 22.74 13.08 12.35
N GLY A 198 22.79 12.41 13.50
CA GLY A 198 22.98 13.02 14.79
C GLY A 198 24.31 13.76 14.82
N MET A 199 24.18 15.08 14.90
CA MET A 199 25.13 16.11 15.31
C MET A 199 26.24 15.58 16.25
N VAL A 200 27.45 15.41 15.73
CA VAL A 200 28.69 15.38 16.53
C VAL A 200 29.50 16.60 16.13
N GLY A 201 29.47 17.63 16.97
CA GLY A 201 30.25 18.84 16.75
C GLY A 201 29.80 20.00 17.63
N ASN A 202 30.51 20.20 18.73
CA ASN A 202 30.39 21.33 19.65
C ASN A 202 30.34 22.68 18.91
N GLY A 203 29.40 23.54 19.29
CA GLY A 203 29.43 24.96 18.93
C GLY A 203 28.05 25.60 18.93
N MET A 204 27.90 26.66 19.73
CA MET A 204 26.70 27.48 19.89
C MET A 204 26.13 27.94 18.54
N MET A 205 25.07 27.28 18.04
CA MET A 205 24.21 27.80 16.98
C MET A 205 22.78 27.31 17.20
N ASP A 206 21.83 28.24 17.10
CA ASP A 206 20.44 28.10 17.51
C ASP A 206 19.68 27.10 16.61
N GLU A 207 19.01 26.12 17.23
CA GLU A 207 18.42 24.92 16.61
C GLU A 207 17.38 25.26 15.52
N ALA A 208 16.65 26.37 15.68
CA ALA A 208 15.67 26.86 14.73
C ALA A 208 16.28 27.48 13.46
N SER A 209 17.45 28.12 13.58
CA SER A 209 18.17 28.72 12.44
C SER A 209 18.88 27.67 11.60
N MET A 210 19.27 26.54 12.22
CA MET A 210 19.90 25.43 11.52
C MET A 210 18.91 24.54 10.76
N ALA A 211 17.69 24.36 11.26
CA ALA A 211 16.65 23.62 10.55
C ALA A 211 16.26 24.26 9.21
N GLY A 212 16.11 25.60 9.18
CA GLY A 212 15.79 26.34 7.94
C GLY A 212 16.93 26.34 6.92
N ILE A 213 18.18 26.45 7.39
CA ILE A 213 19.37 26.36 6.53
C ILE A 213 19.58 24.92 6.01
N GLN A 214 19.28 23.91 6.81
CA GLN A 214 19.38 22.50 6.43
C GLN A 214 18.35 22.11 5.38
N ASP A 215 17.10 22.57 5.49
CA ASP A 215 16.05 22.33 4.48
C ASP A 215 16.32 23.08 3.17
N MET A 216 16.81 24.33 3.25
CA MET A 216 17.24 25.09 2.07
C MET A 216 18.45 24.42 1.37
N LEU A 217 19.45 23.96 2.14
CA LEU A 217 20.65 23.30 1.60
C LEU A 217 20.34 21.91 1.02
N SER A 218 19.39 21.19 1.62
CA SER A 218 18.88 19.90 1.13
C SER A 218 18.19 20.02 -0.22
N ASN A 219 17.42 21.10 -0.45
CA ASN A 219 16.74 21.35 -1.72
C ASN A 219 17.66 21.91 -2.82
N MET A 220 18.80 22.49 -2.46
CA MET A 220 19.79 23.03 -3.42
C MET A 220 20.84 21.99 -3.84
N MET A 221 20.97 20.88 -3.11
CA MET A 221 21.85 19.78 -3.48
C MET A 221 21.17 18.82 -4.47
N PRO A 222 21.81 18.46 -5.60
CA PRO A 222 21.28 17.45 -6.51
C PRO A 222 21.12 16.12 -5.76
N LYS A 223 19.90 15.57 -5.80
CA LYS A 223 19.55 14.29 -5.16
C LYS A 223 20.59 13.25 -5.54
N ARG A 224 21.38 12.79 -4.56
CA ARG A 224 22.43 11.79 -4.78
C ARG A 224 21.77 10.49 -5.23
N THR A 225 21.99 10.12 -6.49
CA THR A 225 21.68 8.79 -7.02
C THR A 225 22.84 7.88 -6.67
N LYS A 226 22.61 6.84 -5.87
CA LYS A 226 23.61 5.81 -5.61
C LYS A 226 23.44 4.70 -6.64
N LYS A 227 24.52 4.34 -7.31
CA LYS A 227 24.58 3.14 -8.16
C LYS A 227 24.61 1.93 -7.23
N GLU A 228 23.56 1.13 -7.27
CA GLU A 228 23.49 -0.11 -6.49
C GLU A 228 23.43 -1.31 -7.43
N LYS A 229 24.29 -2.30 -7.17
CA LYS A 229 24.28 -3.59 -7.88
C LYS A 229 23.29 -4.49 -7.16
N SER A 230 22.06 -4.54 -7.66
CA SER A 230 21.04 -5.44 -7.13
C SER A 230 20.93 -6.70 -8.00
N PRO A 231 20.66 -7.88 -7.40
CA PRO A 231 20.07 -9.00 -8.12
C PRO A 231 18.76 -8.57 -8.78
N TYR A 232 18.42 -9.22 -9.88
CA TYR A 232 17.20 -8.96 -10.61
C TYR A 232 15.96 -9.35 -9.76
N PRO A 233 14.96 -8.47 -9.57
CA PRO A 233 13.81 -8.76 -8.71
C PRO A 233 12.80 -9.68 -9.42
N LYS A 234 12.30 -10.70 -8.70
CA LYS A 234 11.23 -11.59 -9.20
C LYS A 234 9.93 -10.79 -9.43
N PRO A 235 9.27 -10.91 -10.59
CA PRO A 235 7.84 -10.67 -10.64
C PRO A 235 7.19 -11.82 -9.86
N GLU A 236 6.54 -11.51 -8.73
CA GLU A 236 5.69 -12.48 -8.05
C GLU A 236 4.64 -12.96 -9.06
N LYS A 237 4.71 -14.25 -9.42
CA LYS A 237 3.69 -14.88 -10.26
C LYS A 237 2.35 -14.76 -9.52
N SER A 238 1.42 -14.04 -10.14
CA SER A 238 -0.01 -13.98 -9.78
C SER A 238 -0.64 -15.36 -9.84
#